data_AF-A0A540VH18-F1
#
_entry.id   AF-A0A540VH18-F1
#
_cell.length_a   1.000
_cell.length_b   1.000
_cell.length_c   1.000
_cell.angle_alpha   90.00
_cell.angle_beta   90.00
_cell.angle_gamma   90.00
#
_symmetry.space_group_name_H-M   'P 1'
#
loop_
_entity.id
_entity.type
_entity.pdbx_description
1 polymer ?
#
loop_
_entity_poly.entity_id
_entity_poly.type
_entity_poly.pdbx_seq_one_letter_code
_entity_poly.pdbx_strand_id
1 'polypeptide(L)'
;MAGRPAHEPTDQQRRQVEAMAGYGIPHLDMAAVIGIDRKTLEKHYRRELDTGSTKATAKIAESLYRQAVEGNTSAAIFWMKARAGWSEKTRHELSGPDGGPMQAVVILPAKNDEG
;
A
#
# COMPACT_ATOMS: atom_id res chain seq x y z
N MET A 1 -1.03 45.95 4.23
CA MET A 1 -0.40 44.79 4.90
C MET A 1 0.47 44.08 3.88
N ALA A 2 1.78 43.99 4.10
CA ALA A 2 2.64 43.19 3.24
C ALA A 2 2.41 41.71 3.57
N GLY A 3 2.02 40.91 2.58
CA GLY A 3 1.82 39.47 2.76
C GLY A 3 3.11 38.76 3.15
N ARG A 4 2.99 37.58 3.79
CA ARG A 4 4.13 36.69 4.03
C ARG A 4 4.83 36.40 2.70
N PRO A 5 6.18 36.45 2.62
CA PRO A 5 6.89 36.16 1.39
C PRO A 5 6.52 34.79 0.81
N ALA A 6 6.54 34.68 -0.52
CA ALA A 6 6.23 33.42 -1.20
C ALA A 6 7.21 32.33 -0.76
N HIS A 7 6.69 31.12 -0.58
CA HIS A 7 7.50 29.97 -0.19
C HIS A 7 8.38 29.51 -1.35
N GLU A 8 9.69 29.44 -1.13
CA GLU A 8 10.67 28.92 -2.08
C GLU A 8 11.25 27.60 -1.57
N PRO A 9 10.91 26.45 -2.20
CA PRO A 9 11.41 25.15 -1.77
C PRO A 9 12.92 25.01 -1.96
N THR A 10 13.62 24.69 -0.89
CA THR A 10 15.02 24.26 -0.98
C THR A 10 15.13 22.77 -1.31
N ASP A 11 16.26 22.35 -1.87
CA ASP A 11 16.52 20.92 -2.13
C ASP A 11 16.48 20.07 -0.87
N GLN A 12 16.91 20.62 0.28
CA GLN A 12 16.83 19.93 1.56
C GLN A 12 15.37 19.69 1.97
N GLN A 13 14.51 20.72 1.86
CA GLN A 13 13.10 20.57 2.15
C GLN A 13 12.43 19.59 1.19
N ARG A 14 12.79 19.60 -0.11
CA ARG A 14 12.29 18.63 -1.08
C ARG A 14 12.62 17.20 -0.69
N ARG A 15 13.89 16.93 -0.35
CA ARG A 15 14.31 15.61 0.14
C ARG A 15 13.57 15.20 1.41
N GLN A 16 13.34 16.14 2.33
CA GLN A 16 12.62 15.88 3.57
C GLN A 16 11.14 15.55 3.30
N VAL A 17 10.46 16.32 2.46
CA VAL A 17 9.06 16.06 2.06
C VAL A 17 8.95 14.73 1.32
N GLU A 18 9.86 14.44 0.39
CA GLU A 18 9.88 13.16 -0.34
C GLU A 18 10.04 11.96 0.60
N ALA A 19 10.90 12.08 1.62
CA ALA A 19 11.08 11.03 2.62
C ALA A 19 9.81 10.85 3.46
N MET A 20 9.23 11.92 4.00
CA MET A 20 8.01 11.85 4.80
C MET A 20 6.81 11.32 4.00
N ALA A 21 6.67 11.72 2.73
CA ALA A 21 5.68 11.16 1.83
C ALA A 21 5.92 9.68 1.57
N GLY A 22 7.20 9.27 1.42
CA GLY A 22 7.61 7.89 1.34
C GLY A 22 7.20 7.03 2.54
N TYR A 23 7.18 7.63 3.73
CA TYR A 23 6.78 6.97 4.97
C TYR A 23 5.26 7.02 5.22
N GLY A 24 4.49 7.69 4.37
CA GLY A 24 3.04 7.81 4.53
C GLY A 24 2.60 8.82 5.61
N ILE A 25 3.46 9.77 5.98
CA ILE A 25 3.09 10.84 6.93
C ILE A 25 1.95 11.70 6.35
N PRO A 26 0.98 12.16 7.14
CA PRO A 26 -0.06 13.06 6.63
C PRO A 26 0.50 14.43 6.17
N HIS A 27 -0.08 15.01 5.12
CA HIS A 27 0.35 16.31 4.59
C HIS A 27 0.29 17.45 5.62
N LEU A 28 -0.65 17.41 6.56
CA LEU A 28 -0.76 18.41 7.63
C LEU A 28 0.48 18.38 8.54
N ASP A 29 0.92 17.20 8.94
CA ASP A 29 2.09 17.03 9.81
C ASP A 29 3.38 17.39 9.05
N MET A 30 3.48 17.00 7.77
CA MET A 30 4.59 17.44 6.93
C MET A 30 4.66 18.96 6.82
N ALA A 31 3.52 19.63 6.59
CA ALA A 31 3.46 21.07 6.47
C ALA A 31 3.87 21.76 7.78
N ALA A 32 3.45 21.20 8.93
CA ALA A 32 3.88 21.66 10.25
C ALA A 32 5.40 21.51 10.45
N VAL A 33 6.00 20.40 10.03
CA VAL A 33 7.46 20.18 10.09
C VAL A 33 8.23 21.18 9.21
N ILE A 34 7.72 21.48 8.01
CA ILE A 34 8.34 22.46 7.10
C ILE A 34 8.07 23.91 7.54
N GLY A 35 7.04 24.14 8.36
CA GLY A 35 6.64 25.46 8.84
C GLY A 35 5.78 26.24 7.85
N ILE A 36 4.98 25.56 7.02
CA ILE A 36 4.13 26.15 5.98
C ILE A 36 2.67 25.66 6.10
N ASP A 37 1.76 26.32 5.39
CA ASP A 37 0.39 25.84 5.24
C ASP A 37 0.32 24.60 4.32
N ARG A 38 -0.64 23.71 4.57
CA ARG A 38 -0.85 22.51 3.75
C ARG A 38 -1.03 22.83 2.26
N LYS A 39 -1.76 23.88 1.90
CA LYS A 39 -1.95 24.26 0.49
C LYS A 39 -0.63 24.69 -0.15
N THR A 40 0.24 25.35 0.62
CA THR A 40 1.59 25.70 0.17
C THR A 40 2.43 24.44 -0.04
N LEU A 41 2.34 23.45 0.87
CA LEU A 41 3.02 22.16 0.69
C LEU A 41 2.58 21.48 -0.62
N GLU A 42 1.27 21.33 -0.83
CA GLU A 42 0.70 20.67 -2.01
C GLU A 42 1.04 21.38 -3.31
N LYS A 43 1.11 22.73 -3.29
CA LYS A 43 1.49 23.54 -4.45
C LYS A 43 2.96 23.39 -4.83
N HIS A 44 3.85 23.36 -3.85
CA HIS A 44 5.29 23.51 -4.08
C HIS A 44 6.07 22.18 -4.10
N TYR A 45 5.52 21.12 -3.52
CA TYR A 45 6.16 19.80 -3.38
C TYR A 45 5.37 18.66 -4.06
N ARG A 46 4.54 18.97 -5.06
CA ARG A 46 3.64 18.00 -5.70
C ARG A 46 4.37 16.74 -6.16
N ARG A 47 5.54 16.90 -6.79
CA ARG A 47 6.36 15.79 -7.29
C ARG A 47 6.85 14.88 -6.17
N GLU A 48 7.32 15.47 -5.07
CA GLU A 48 7.82 14.73 -3.91
C GLU A 48 6.69 13.96 -3.21
N LEU A 49 5.50 14.56 -3.11
CA LEU A 49 4.30 13.93 -2.56
C LEU A 49 3.83 12.76 -3.44
N ASP A 50 3.79 12.94 -4.76
CA ASP A 50 3.31 11.92 -5.69
C ASP A 50 4.31 10.75 -5.86
N THR A 51 5.62 11.01 -5.73
CA THR A 51 6.66 9.99 -5.99
C THR A 51 7.27 9.38 -4.74
N GLY A 52 7.10 9.99 -3.57
CA GLY A 52 7.72 9.57 -2.32
C GLY A 52 7.42 8.10 -1.97
N SER A 53 6.14 7.72 -1.99
CA SER A 53 5.70 6.35 -1.68
C SER A 53 6.35 5.32 -2.60
N THR A 54 6.28 5.54 -3.92
CA THR A 54 6.91 4.67 -4.92
C THR A 54 8.41 4.51 -4.71
N LYS A 55 9.12 5.62 -4.40
CA LYS A 55 10.56 5.58 -4.14
C LYS A 55 10.89 4.82 -2.85
N ALA A 56 10.09 4.99 -1.79
CA ALA A 56 10.26 4.23 -0.55
C ALA A 56 10.02 2.74 -0.78
N THR A 57 8.95 2.37 -1.48
CA THR A 57 8.67 0.98 -1.87
C THR A 57 9.80 0.39 -2.70
N ALA A 58 10.36 1.12 -3.67
CA ALA A 58 11.47 0.66 -4.49
C ALA A 58 12.72 0.34 -3.64
N LYS A 59 13.06 1.18 -2.66
CA LYS A 59 14.19 0.94 -1.74
C LYS A 59 14.00 -0.32 -0.90
N ILE A 60 12.78 -0.54 -0.38
CA ILE A 60 12.47 -1.76 0.37
C ILE A 60 12.53 -2.99 -0.54
N ALA A 61 12.02 -2.88 -1.78
CA ALA A 61 12.09 -3.96 -2.75
C ALA A 61 13.53 -4.33 -3.12
N GLU A 62 14.41 -3.35 -3.33
CA GLU A 62 15.85 -3.55 -3.57
C GLU A 62 16.51 -4.26 -2.38
N SER A 63 16.22 -3.83 -1.15
CA SER A 63 16.73 -4.46 0.07
C SER A 63 16.27 -5.92 0.21
N LEU A 64 15.00 -6.20 -0.02
CA LEU A 64 14.45 -7.56 0.02
C LEU A 64 15.06 -8.44 -1.07
N TYR A 65 15.24 -7.90 -2.28
CA TYR A 65 15.92 -8.62 -3.35
C TYR A 65 17.36 -8.99 -2.96
N ARG A 66 18.14 -8.04 -2.45
CA ARG A 66 19.51 -8.30 -2.01
C ARG A 66 19.55 -9.36 -0.90
N GLN A 67 18.70 -9.24 0.11
CA GLN A 67 18.60 -10.22 1.19
C GLN A 67 18.25 -11.62 0.67
N ALA A 68 17.33 -11.72 -0.29
CA ALA A 68 16.97 -12.99 -0.91
C ALA A 68 18.18 -13.62 -1.63
N VAL A 69 18.95 -12.83 -2.39
CA VAL A 69 20.17 -13.28 -3.06
C VAL A 69 21.25 -13.71 -2.05
N GLU A 70 21.34 -13.05 -0.90
CA GLU A 70 22.29 -13.36 0.18
C GLU A 70 21.85 -14.55 1.07
N GLY A 71 20.69 -15.16 0.80
CA GLY A 71 20.25 -16.38 1.46
C GLY A 71 19.14 -16.21 2.52
N ASN A 72 18.51 -15.04 2.62
CA ASN A 72 17.31 -14.86 3.43
C ASN A 72 16.12 -15.59 2.80
N THR A 73 15.84 -16.80 3.29
CA THR A 73 14.76 -17.67 2.79
C THR A 73 13.38 -16.99 2.83
N SER A 74 13.07 -16.21 3.86
CA SER A 74 11.78 -15.52 3.96
C SER A 74 11.62 -14.47 2.85
N ALA A 75 12.67 -13.70 2.57
CA ALA A 75 12.67 -12.73 1.46
C ALA A 75 12.55 -13.43 0.10
N ALA A 76 13.24 -14.56 -0.09
CA ALA A 76 13.16 -15.37 -1.31
C ALA A 76 11.75 -15.96 -1.52
N ILE A 77 11.15 -16.55 -0.47
CA ILE A 77 9.78 -17.07 -0.53
C ILE A 77 8.79 -15.95 -0.86
N PHE A 78 8.91 -14.80 -0.20
CA PHE A 78 8.09 -13.63 -0.50
C PHE A 78 8.22 -13.23 -1.97
N TRP A 79 9.44 -13.13 -2.49
CA TRP A 79 9.67 -12.78 -3.90
C TRP A 79 8.99 -13.77 -4.86
N MET A 80 9.20 -15.07 -4.63
CA MET A 80 8.62 -16.11 -5.50
C MET A 80 7.09 -16.04 -5.51
N LYS A 81 6.47 -15.85 -4.34
CA LYS A 81 5.02 -15.78 -4.19
C LYS A 81 4.41 -14.48 -4.70
N ALA A 82 4.96 -13.33 -4.28
CA ALA A 82 4.35 -12.02 -4.51
C ALA A 82 4.77 -11.35 -5.83
N ARG A 83 5.92 -11.73 -6.40
CA ARG A 83 6.50 -11.05 -7.58
C ARG A 83 6.82 -11.98 -8.75
N ALA A 84 7.30 -13.20 -8.51
CA ALA A 84 7.61 -14.16 -9.57
C ALA A 84 6.38 -14.92 -10.10
N GLY A 85 5.20 -14.67 -9.52
CA GLY A 85 3.93 -15.28 -9.95
C GLY A 85 3.76 -16.74 -9.54
N TRP A 86 4.59 -17.24 -8.61
CA TRP A 86 4.42 -18.61 -8.11
C TRP A 86 3.33 -18.62 -7.05
N SER A 87 2.49 -19.63 -7.08
CA SER A 87 1.49 -19.87 -6.05
C SER A 87 1.58 -21.33 -5.61
N GLU A 88 1.18 -21.58 -4.38
CA GLU A 88 1.03 -22.96 -3.90
C GLU A 88 -0.23 -23.56 -4.53
N LYS A 89 -0.12 -24.80 -5.02
CA LYS A 89 -1.29 -25.55 -5.48
C LYS A 89 -2.02 -26.08 -4.25
N THR A 90 -3.17 -25.49 -3.94
CA THR A 90 -4.03 -25.98 -2.86
C THR A 90 -5.09 -26.92 -3.42
N ARG A 91 -5.15 -28.16 -2.93
CA ARG A 91 -6.22 -29.10 -3.22
C ARG A 91 -7.12 -29.19 -2.00
N HIS A 92 -8.34 -28.68 -2.12
CA HIS A 92 -9.37 -28.81 -1.09
C HIS A 92 -10.31 -29.95 -1.47
N GLU A 93 -10.40 -30.97 -0.62
CA GLU A 93 -11.48 -31.95 -0.69
C GLU A 93 -12.61 -31.49 0.23
N LEU A 94 -13.79 -31.27 -0.35
CA LEU A 94 -14.97 -30.85 0.39
C LEU A 94 -15.89 -32.05 0.58
N SER A 95 -16.17 -32.40 1.83
CA SER A 95 -17.08 -33.46 2.22
C SER A 95 -18.09 -32.96 3.27
N GLY A 96 -19.23 -33.63 3.35
CA GLY A 96 -20.22 -33.43 4.39
C GLY A 96 -19.80 -34.08 5.72
N PRO A 97 -20.67 -34.03 6.74
CA PRO A 97 -20.43 -34.68 8.03
C PRO A 97 -19.97 -36.13 7.85
N ASP A 98 -18.96 -36.52 8.63
CA ASP A 98 -18.37 -37.87 8.63
C ASP A 98 -17.83 -38.34 7.26
N GLY A 99 -17.42 -37.41 6.38
CA GLY A 99 -16.94 -37.74 5.04
C GLY A 99 -18.05 -38.08 4.05
N GLY A 100 -19.30 -37.91 4.45
CA GLY A 100 -20.48 -38.12 3.61
C GLY A 100 -20.63 -37.07 2.50
N PRO A 101 -21.66 -37.20 1.66
CA PRO A 101 -21.94 -36.22 0.61
C PRO A 101 -22.28 -34.84 1.20
N MET A 102 -21.84 -33.77 0.53
CA MET A 102 -22.27 -32.41 0.87
C MET A 102 -23.78 -32.28 0.64
N GLN A 103 -24.49 -31.76 1.65
CA GLN A 103 -25.92 -31.50 1.55
C GLN A 103 -26.13 -30.08 1.00
N ALA A 104 -26.81 -29.96 -0.13
CA ALA A 104 -27.28 -28.68 -0.66
C ALA A 104 -28.75 -28.51 -0.26
N VAL A 105 -29.07 -27.44 0.48
CA VAL A 105 -30.46 -27.04 0.76
C VAL A 105 -30.86 -25.98 -0.25
N VAL A 106 -31.86 -26.28 -1.08
CA VAL A 106 -32.45 -25.30 -2.00
C VAL A 106 -33.57 -24.57 -1.27
N ILE A 107 -33.35 -23.29 -0.95
CA ILE A 107 -34.41 -22.42 -0.42
C ILE A 107 -35.14 -21.81 -1.62
N LEU A 108 -36.39 -22.22 -1.83
CA LEU A 108 -37.26 -21.62 -2.85
C LEU A 108 -37.91 -20.34 -2.30
N PRO A 109 -38.08 -19.29 -3.13
CA PRO A 109 -38.81 -18.10 -2.72
C PRO A 109 -40.27 -18.46 -2.37
N ALA A 110 -40.81 -17.82 -1.33
CA ALA A 110 -42.20 -17.99 -0.94
C ALA A 110 -43.12 -17.68 -2.13
N LYS A 111 -44.10 -18.55 -2.39
CA LYS A 111 -45.16 -18.24 -3.36
C LYS A 111 -45.89 -17.00 -2.84
N ASN A 112 -45.97 -15.97 -3.67
CA ASN A 112 -46.88 -14.86 -3.41
C ASN A 112 -48.29 -15.42 -3.54
N ASP A 113 -49.04 -15.44 -2.45
CA ASP A 113 -50.47 -15.74 -2.47
C ASP A 113 -51.17 -14.57 -3.17
N GLU A 114 -51.55 -14.76 -4.43
CA GLU A 114 -52.48 -13.87 -5.11
C GLU A 114 -53.91 -14.26 -4.70
N GLY A 115 -54.55 -13.38 -3.93
CA GLY A 115 -55.95 -13.47 -3.51
C GLY A 115 -56.47 -12.13 -3.01
#